data_AF-A0A392Q3N7-F1
#
_entry.id   AF-A0A392Q3N7-F1
#
_cell.length_a   1.000
_cell.length_b   1.000
_cell.length_c   1.000
_cell.angle_alpha   90.00
_cell.angle_beta   90.00
_cell.angle_gamma   90.00
#
_symmetry.space_group_name_H-M   'P 1'
#
loop_
_entity.id
_entity.type
_entity.pdbx_description
1 polymer ?
#
loop_
_entity_poly.entity_id
_entity_poly.type
_entity_poly.pdbx_seq_one_letter_code
_entity_poly.pdbx_strand_id
1 'polypeptide(L)'
;MEYPHQLGGMLDIFLMTEPSPWAKISAYIAENKIKMTLKAAMHQNNMALEANCSKEMAVEANVSNNGKNLSELPKLDCIYDDEPLGFEKDPLSSSQKMQAQDPLQEIDIGDGSIRRPTYINANIDHDLRIKVVELLKEFKDCFAWDYNEMSGLSRKLVEHRLPVRPDKKPV
;
A
#
# COMPACT_ATOMS: atom_id res chain seq x y z
N MET A 1 54.22 2.02 58.15
CA MET A 1 53.04 2.50 58.89
C MET A 1 52.11 3.11 57.87
N GLU A 2 50.99 2.44 57.65
CA GLU A 2 49.90 2.89 56.78
C GLU A 2 49.26 4.16 57.31
N TYR A 3 48.93 5.07 56.41
CA TYR A 3 47.84 6.02 56.61
C TYR A 3 46.62 5.52 55.84
N PRO A 4 45.43 5.45 56.45
CA PRO A 4 44.21 5.35 55.67
C PRO A 4 43.29 6.51 56.03
N HIS A 5 43.13 7.49 55.16
CA HIS A 5 41.87 8.22 55.03
C HIS A 5 41.81 8.80 53.61
N GLN A 6 40.83 8.38 52.81
CA GLN A 6 39.84 9.30 52.25
C GLN A 6 38.74 8.55 51.49
N LEU A 7 37.52 9.01 51.74
CA LEU A 7 36.26 8.52 51.22
C LEU A 7 36.27 8.55 49.67
N GLY A 8 36.10 7.38 49.06
CA GLY A 8 35.75 7.28 47.65
C GLY A 8 34.28 7.63 47.47
N GLY A 9 34.01 8.73 46.78
CA GLY A 9 32.67 9.14 46.38
C GLY A 9 31.96 8.05 45.56
N MET A 10 30.67 7.88 45.83
CA MET A 10 29.79 7.02 45.06
C MET A 10 29.67 7.60 43.64
N LEU A 11 30.42 7.04 42.70
CA LEU A 11 30.23 7.30 41.28
C LEU A 11 28.88 6.68 40.90
N ASP A 12 27.88 7.53 40.71
CA ASP A 12 26.59 7.18 40.13
C ASP A 12 26.85 6.81 38.66
N ILE A 13 27.00 5.51 38.40
CA ILE A 13 27.20 4.99 37.05
C ILE A 13 25.85 5.14 36.35
N PHE A 14 25.68 6.22 35.61
CA PHE A 14 24.54 6.42 34.72
C PHE A 14 24.61 5.35 33.62
N LEU A 15 24.10 4.15 33.91
CA LEU A 15 23.91 3.11 32.93
C LEU A 15 22.86 3.63 31.95
N MET A 16 23.33 4.11 30.79
CA MET A 16 22.48 4.36 29.63
C MET A 16 21.89 3.02 29.20
N THR A 17 20.76 2.69 29.82
CA THR A 17 20.02 1.48 29.55
C THR A 17 19.37 1.69 28.19
N GLU A 18 19.59 0.75 27.27
CA GLU A 18 19.00 0.84 25.95
C GLU A 18 17.47 0.95 26.06
N PRO A 19 16.85 1.89 25.31
CA PRO A 19 15.41 2.06 25.37
C PRO A 19 14.71 0.79 24.90
N SER A 20 13.66 0.41 25.62
CA SER A 20 12.80 -0.73 25.29
C SER A 20 12.38 -0.72 23.82
N PRO A 21 12.21 -1.88 23.16
CA PRO A 21 11.71 -1.97 21.79
C PRO A 21 10.44 -1.13 21.56
N TRP A 22 9.53 -1.08 22.54
CA TRP A 22 8.32 -0.27 22.48
C TRP A 22 8.57 1.24 22.47
N ALA A 23 9.61 1.71 23.17
CA ALA A 23 10.01 3.11 23.15
C ALA A 23 10.59 3.49 21.78
N LYS A 24 11.38 2.61 21.16
CA LYS A 24 11.92 2.79 19.80
C LYS A 24 10.79 2.86 18.76
N ILE A 25 9.80 1.97 18.84
CA ILE A 25 8.61 1.96 17.95
C ILE A 25 7.77 3.23 18.13
N SER A 26 7.53 3.64 19.39
CA SER A 26 6.71 4.83 19.67
C SER A 26 7.39 6.11 19.17
N ALA A 27 8.70 6.22 19.31
CA ALA A 27 9.50 7.33 18.76
C ALA A 27 9.42 7.37 17.22
N TYR A 28 9.56 6.22 16.55
CA TYR A 28 9.44 6.12 15.09
C TYR A 28 8.05 6.57 14.59
N ILE A 29 6.98 6.17 15.27
CA ILE A 29 5.61 6.58 14.92
C ILE A 29 5.43 8.10 15.09
N ALA A 30 5.95 8.67 16.17
CA ALA A 30 5.89 10.12 16.42
C ALA A 30 6.67 10.92 15.38
N GLU A 31 7.89 10.49 15.05
CA GLU A 31 8.73 11.13 14.04
C GLU A 31 8.09 11.12 12.65
N ASN A 32 7.49 10.00 12.25
CA ASN A 32 6.83 9.89 10.95
C ASN A 32 5.53 10.68 10.88
N LYS A 33 4.82 10.86 11.99
CA LYS A 33 3.63 11.72 12.04
C LYS A 33 3.99 13.18 11.73
N ILE A 34 5.12 13.67 12.25
CA ILE A 34 5.61 15.03 11.97
C ILE A 34 6.04 15.17 10.49
N LYS A 35 6.74 14.17 9.94
CA LYS A 35 7.11 14.16 8.52
C LYS A 35 5.88 14.18 7.61
N MET A 36 4.83 13.44 7.97
CA MET A 36 3.56 13.42 7.25
C MET A 36 2.84 14.77 7.30
N THR A 37 2.74 15.40 8.47
CA THR A 37 2.08 16.72 8.59
C THR A 37 2.85 17.81 7.85
N LEU A 38 4.19 17.77 7.89
CA LEU A 38 5.02 18.73 7.14
C LEU A 38 4.84 18.55 5.62
N LYS A 39 4.83 17.30 5.14
CA LYS A 39 4.58 16.99 3.72
C LYS A 39 3.20 17.45 3.26
N ALA A 40 2.17 17.25 4.11
CA ALA A 40 0.81 17.73 3.84
C ALA A 40 0.74 19.27 3.80
N ALA A 41 1.41 19.96 4.72
CA ALA A 41 1.46 21.43 4.75
C ALA A 41 2.21 22.02 3.54
N MET A 42 3.34 21.41 3.13
CA MET A 42 4.04 21.82 1.91
C MET A 42 3.19 21.62 0.65
N HIS A 43 2.43 20.53 0.59
CA HIS A 43 1.51 20.27 -0.52
C HIS A 43 0.32 21.24 -0.54
N GLN A 44 -0.23 21.59 0.62
CA GLN A 44 -1.27 22.61 0.74
C GLN A 44 -0.78 24.01 0.31
N ASN A 45 0.45 24.38 0.65
CA ASN A 45 1.03 25.65 0.20
C ASN A 45 1.18 25.71 -1.33
N ASN A 46 1.58 24.61 -1.96
CA ASN A 46 1.63 24.53 -3.43
C ASN A 46 0.23 24.65 -4.06
N MET A 47 -0.78 23.95 -3.51
CA MET A 47 -2.17 24.07 -4.02
C MET A 47 -2.81 25.44 -3.75
N ALA A 48 -2.49 26.09 -2.63
CA ALA A 48 -3.01 27.43 -2.30
C ALA A 48 -2.41 28.51 -3.20
N LEU A 49 -1.15 28.38 -3.61
CA LEU A 49 -0.51 29.27 -4.60
C LEU A 49 -1.16 29.13 -5.98
N GLU A 50 -1.53 27.91 -6.40
CA GLU A 50 -2.24 27.67 -7.67
C GLU A 50 -3.69 28.16 -7.65
N ALA A 51 -4.41 27.99 -6.53
CA ALA A 51 -5.79 28.48 -6.37
C ALA A 51 -5.90 30.02 -6.41
N ASN A 52 -4.82 30.75 -6.08
CA ASN A 52 -4.80 32.21 -6.18
C ASN A 52 -4.63 32.72 -7.62
N CYS A 53 -4.27 31.86 -8.59
CA CYS A 53 -4.28 32.19 -10.02
C CYS A 53 -5.69 32.08 -10.64
N SER A 54 -6.65 31.45 -9.95
CA SER A 54 -8.00 31.17 -10.48
C SER A 54 -9.11 32.02 -9.84
N LYS A 55 -8.78 33.15 -9.20
CA LYS A 55 -9.77 34.03 -8.56
C LYS A 55 -10.45 35.03 -9.50
N GLU A 56 -10.14 35.02 -10.79
CA GLU A 56 -11.03 35.59 -11.79
C GLU A 56 -11.83 34.47 -12.45
N MET A 57 -13.13 34.68 -12.63
CA MET A 57 -14.11 33.79 -13.27
C MET A 57 -14.84 32.81 -12.34
N ALA A 58 -15.85 33.31 -11.64
CA ALA A 58 -17.20 32.70 -11.65
C ALA A 58 -18.18 33.59 -10.86
N VAL A 59 -18.85 34.47 -11.59
CA VAL A 59 -20.08 35.16 -11.19
C VAL A 59 -21.25 34.20 -11.43
N GLU A 60 -22.05 34.02 -10.37
CA GLU A 60 -23.49 33.68 -10.31
C GLU A 60 -24.04 32.47 -11.10
N ALA A 61 -25.15 31.81 -10.76
CA ALA A 61 -25.90 31.51 -9.54
C ALA A 61 -27.11 30.64 -10.02
N ASN A 62 -27.90 30.13 -9.07
CA ASN A 62 -29.38 29.91 -9.17
C ASN A 62 -29.96 28.49 -9.34
N VAL A 63 -30.22 27.93 -8.16
CA VAL A 63 -31.28 27.05 -7.60
C VAL A 63 -32.67 27.00 -8.31
N SER A 64 -33.37 25.84 -8.14
CA SER A 64 -34.85 25.61 -7.99
C SER A 64 -35.51 24.75 -9.11
N ASN A 65 -36.50 23.85 -8.91
CA ASN A 65 -37.32 23.40 -7.77
C ASN A 65 -38.29 22.27 -8.22
N ASN A 66 -38.68 21.39 -7.27
CA ASN A 66 -40.03 20.81 -7.00
C ASN A 66 -40.69 19.90 -8.08
N GLY A 67 -41.35 18.75 -7.86
CA GLY A 67 -41.85 17.97 -6.71
C GLY A 67 -43.15 17.24 -7.14
N LYS A 68 -43.39 15.95 -6.78
CA LYS A 68 -44.72 15.32 -6.49
C LYS A 68 -44.69 13.78 -6.29
N ASN A 69 -45.58 13.33 -5.40
CA ASN A 69 -45.70 12.03 -4.73
C ASN A 69 -46.89 11.19 -5.28
N LEU A 70 -46.79 9.84 -5.35
CA LEU A 70 -47.90 8.89 -5.13
C LEU A 70 -47.40 7.44 -4.89
N SER A 71 -47.89 6.84 -3.80
CA SER A 71 -47.75 5.48 -3.24
C SER A 71 -48.25 4.36 -4.19
N GLU A 72 -47.97 3.05 -4.12
CA GLU A 72 -47.46 2.13 -3.10
C GLU A 72 -47.14 0.77 -3.77
N LEU A 73 -45.90 0.29 -3.62
CA LEU A 73 -45.45 -1.11 -3.62
C LEU A 73 -44.07 -1.02 -2.97
N PRO A 74 -43.65 -1.84 -1.99
CA PRO A 74 -42.23 -1.99 -1.73
C PRO A 74 -41.69 -2.83 -2.88
N LYS A 75 -41.65 -2.21 -4.08
CA LYS A 75 -40.62 -2.53 -5.03
C LYS A 75 -39.35 -2.42 -4.22
N LEU A 76 -38.51 -3.44 -4.31
CA LEU A 76 -37.10 -3.19 -4.16
C LEU A 76 -36.81 -2.22 -5.31
N ASP A 77 -37.05 -0.94 -5.04
CA ASP A 77 -36.43 0.18 -5.71
C ASP A 77 -34.98 -0.06 -5.39
N CYS A 78 -34.36 -0.91 -6.21
CA CYS A 78 -33.04 -0.65 -6.70
C CYS A 78 -33.13 0.83 -7.08
N ILE A 79 -32.73 1.67 -6.12
CA ILE A 79 -32.14 2.95 -6.43
C ILE A 79 -30.96 2.49 -7.28
N TYR A 80 -31.22 2.30 -8.59
CA TYR A 80 -30.17 2.36 -9.56
C TYR A 80 -29.67 3.76 -9.33
N ASP A 81 -28.63 3.86 -8.51
CA ASP A 81 -27.79 5.03 -8.53
C ASP A 81 -27.30 5.05 -9.97
N ASP A 82 -27.92 5.89 -10.78
CA ASP A 82 -27.36 6.32 -12.05
C ASP A 82 -26.05 7.10 -11.80
N GLU A 83 -25.70 7.33 -10.52
CA GLU A 83 -24.35 7.68 -10.11
C GLU A 83 -23.39 6.58 -10.61
N PRO A 84 -22.48 6.92 -11.54
CA PRO A 84 -21.56 5.96 -12.08
C PRO A 84 -20.80 5.32 -10.92
N LEU A 85 -20.69 4.00 -10.92
CA LEU A 85 -20.10 3.18 -9.85
C LEU A 85 -18.60 3.47 -9.55
N GLY A 86 -18.07 4.62 -9.97
CA GLY A 86 -16.66 4.97 -9.91
C GLY A 86 -15.80 4.22 -10.92
N PHE A 87 -16.38 3.28 -11.68
CA PHE A 87 -15.69 2.52 -12.73
C PHE A 87 -15.55 3.29 -14.05
N GLU A 88 -16.25 4.43 -14.21
CA GLU A 88 -16.23 5.26 -15.43
C GLU A 88 -15.10 6.32 -15.43
N LYS A 89 -14.19 6.27 -14.44
CA LYS A 89 -12.85 6.78 -14.71
C LYS A 89 -12.22 5.77 -15.65
N ASP A 90 -11.99 6.15 -16.90
CA ASP A 90 -10.96 5.50 -17.71
C ASP A 90 -9.66 5.51 -16.89
N PRO A 91 -9.22 4.39 -16.32
CA PRO A 91 -7.94 4.36 -15.58
C PRO A 91 -6.77 4.38 -16.58
N LEU A 92 -7.05 4.52 -17.88
CA LEU A 92 -6.11 4.35 -18.98
C LEU A 92 -5.42 5.61 -19.48
N SER A 93 -5.74 6.83 -19.00
CA SER A 93 -4.86 7.98 -19.31
C SER A 93 -3.64 8.04 -18.41
N SER A 94 -3.76 7.59 -17.16
CA SER A 94 -2.61 7.25 -16.34
C SER A 94 -2.83 5.86 -15.78
N SER A 95 -2.43 4.84 -16.57
CA SER A 95 -1.98 3.59 -15.96
C SER A 95 -0.88 3.98 -14.98
N GLN A 96 -1.25 4.26 -13.72
CA GLN A 96 -0.30 4.56 -12.66
C GLN A 96 0.34 3.23 -12.32
N LYS A 97 1.22 2.77 -13.22
CA LYS A 97 2.09 1.63 -13.02
C LYS A 97 2.80 1.94 -11.72
N MET A 98 2.59 1.10 -10.72
CA MET A 98 3.30 1.21 -9.46
C MET A 98 4.79 1.15 -9.79
N GLN A 99 5.44 2.31 -9.72
CA GLN A 99 6.88 2.38 -9.91
C GLN A 99 7.52 1.97 -8.59
N ALA A 100 8.50 1.07 -8.69
CA ALA A 100 9.37 0.78 -7.57
C ALA A 100 9.99 2.10 -7.08
N GLN A 101 9.94 2.33 -5.76
CA GLN A 101 10.52 3.54 -5.17
C GLN A 101 12.04 3.51 -5.24
N ASP A 102 12.63 2.31 -5.15
CA ASP A 102 14.06 2.08 -5.21
C ASP A 102 14.48 1.52 -6.58
N PRO A 103 15.71 1.81 -7.02
CA PRO A 103 16.27 1.19 -8.21
C PRO A 103 16.25 -0.34 -8.09
N LEU A 104 15.85 -1.00 -9.17
CA LEU A 104 15.78 -2.45 -9.24
C LEU A 104 16.94 -2.99 -10.06
N GLN A 105 17.39 -4.19 -9.69
CA GLN A 105 18.34 -4.97 -10.45
C GLN A 105 17.72 -6.31 -10.83
N GLU A 106 17.86 -6.65 -12.10
CA GLU A 106 17.46 -7.93 -12.63
C GLU A 106 18.44 -9.04 -12.20
N ILE A 107 17.87 -10.17 -11.80
CA ILE A 107 18.58 -11.42 -11.53
C ILE A 107 17.86 -12.57 -12.24
N ASP A 108 18.61 -13.58 -12.68
CA ASP A 108 18.05 -14.80 -13.24
C ASP A 108 18.06 -15.91 -12.18
N ILE A 109 16.88 -16.44 -11.87
CA ILE A 109 16.70 -17.56 -10.94
C ILE A 109 16.43 -18.89 -11.64
N GLY A 110 16.55 -18.91 -12.97
CA GLY A 110 16.46 -20.11 -13.79
C GLY A 110 17.60 -21.09 -13.55
N ASP A 111 17.44 -22.29 -14.11
CA ASP A 111 18.43 -23.38 -14.07
C ASP A 111 19.47 -23.30 -15.20
N GLY A 112 19.49 -22.19 -15.94
CA GLY A 112 20.36 -21.96 -17.10
C GLY A 112 19.80 -22.47 -18.42
N SER A 113 18.80 -23.36 -18.41
CA SER A 113 18.08 -23.80 -19.61
C SER A 113 17.00 -22.78 -19.99
N ILE A 114 16.21 -22.39 -19.00
CA ILE A 114 15.13 -21.41 -19.15
C ILE A 114 15.42 -20.21 -18.28
N ARG A 115 15.52 -19.02 -18.89
CA ARG A 115 15.69 -17.77 -18.14
C ARG A 115 14.42 -17.41 -17.40
N ARG A 116 14.55 -17.12 -16.12
CA ARG A 116 13.46 -16.77 -15.22
C ARG A 116 13.84 -15.48 -14.48
N PRO A 117 13.68 -14.31 -15.13
CA PRO A 117 14.14 -13.04 -14.58
C PRO A 117 13.23 -12.54 -13.46
N THR A 118 13.83 -12.07 -12.38
CA THR A 118 13.13 -11.35 -11.31
C THR A 118 13.95 -10.14 -10.86
N TYR A 119 13.35 -9.27 -10.06
CA TYR A 119 13.95 -8.00 -9.66
C TYR A 119 14.11 -7.92 -8.15
N ILE A 120 15.30 -7.53 -7.72
CA ILE A 120 15.61 -7.19 -6.32
C ILE A 120 16.07 -5.74 -6.24
N ASN A 121 16.04 -5.13 -5.06
CA ASN A 121 16.56 -3.78 -4.86
C ASN A 121 18.06 -3.73 -5.20
N ALA A 122 18.46 -2.78 -6.05
CA ALA A 122 19.86 -2.60 -6.47
C ALA A 122 20.75 -2.09 -5.32
N ASN A 123 20.16 -1.45 -4.31
CA ASN A 123 20.86 -0.88 -3.15
C ASN A 123 20.98 -1.86 -1.97
N ILE A 124 20.62 -3.13 -2.15
CA ILE A 124 20.74 -4.15 -1.11
C ILE A 124 22.21 -4.44 -0.78
N ASP A 125 22.51 -4.68 0.51
CA ASP A 125 23.85 -5.07 0.95
C ASP A 125 24.33 -6.36 0.25
N HIS A 126 25.64 -6.47 -0.01
CA HIS A 126 26.21 -7.56 -0.79
C HIS A 126 26.01 -8.94 -0.14
N ASP A 127 26.19 -9.06 1.17
CA ASP A 127 26.05 -10.34 1.88
C ASP A 127 24.58 -10.77 1.90
N LEU A 128 23.67 -9.80 2.08
CA LEU A 128 22.24 -10.04 2.03
C LEU A 128 21.77 -10.41 0.63
N ARG A 129 22.32 -9.76 -0.41
CA ARG A 129 22.03 -10.06 -1.81
C ARG A 129 22.26 -11.54 -2.10
N ILE A 130 23.41 -12.08 -1.70
CA ILE A 130 23.77 -13.48 -1.97
C ILE A 130 22.72 -14.40 -1.35
N LYS A 131 22.37 -14.18 -0.08
CA LYS A 131 21.36 -14.96 0.65
C LYS A 131 19.98 -14.88 -0.01
N VAL A 132 19.56 -13.70 -0.45
CA VAL A 132 18.27 -13.51 -1.13
C VAL A 132 18.25 -14.21 -2.48
N VAL A 133 19.32 -14.09 -3.27
CA VAL A 133 19.40 -14.77 -4.58
C VAL A 133 19.38 -16.28 -4.42
N GLU A 134 20.11 -16.81 -3.43
CA GLU A 134 20.12 -18.24 -3.12
C GLU A 134 18.72 -18.74 -2.71
N LEU A 135 18.05 -18.01 -1.82
CA LEU A 135 16.68 -18.31 -1.40
C LEU A 135 15.71 -18.30 -2.59
N LEU A 136 15.76 -17.28 -3.45
CA LEU A 136 14.88 -17.20 -4.61
C LEU A 136 15.10 -18.34 -5.61
N LYS A 137 16.34 -18.84 -5.71
CA LYS A 137 16.66 -20.02 -6.53
C LYS A 137 16.19 -21.33 -5.90
N GLU A 138 16.29 -21.47 -4.58
CA GLU A 138 15.76 -22.63 -3.85
C GLU A 138 14.24 -22.75 -4.01
N PHE A 139 13.53 -21.63 -3.99
CA PHE A 139 12.06 -21.56 -4.10
C PHE A 139 11.56 -21.18 -5.51
N LYS A 140 12.33 -21.49 -6.56
CA LYS A 140 11.97 -21.12 -7.94
C LYS A 140 10.61 -21.70 -8.39
N ASP A 141 10.23 -22.85 -7.86
CA ASP A 141 8.98 -23.56 -8.21
C ASP A 141 7.73 -22.96 -7.54
N CYS A 142 7.91 -22.00 -6.62
CA CYS A 142 6.80 -21.26 -6.01
C CYS A 142 6.30 -20.11 -6.89
N PHE A 143 7.03 -19.76 -7.94
CA PHE A 143 6.65 -18.72 -8.90
C PHE A 143 6.00 -19.37 -10.12
N ALA A 144 5.03 -18.67 -10.70
CA ALA A 144 4.46 -19.03 -11.98
C ALA A 144 4.91 -18.01 -13.03
N TRP A 145 5.56 -18.51 -14.07
CA TRP A 145 6.07 -17.70 -15.18
C TRP A 145 5.09 -17.65 -16.35
N ASP A 146 4.32 -18.71 -16.49
CA ASP A 146 3.23 -18.85 -17.45
C ASP A 146 1.96 -19.25 -16.70
N TYR A 147 0.80 -18.88 -17.25
CA TYR A 147 -0.50 -19.25 -16.68
C TYR A 147 -0.67 -20.76 -16.47
N ASN A 148 -0.02 -21.58 -17.31
CA ASN A 148 -0.08 -23.04 -17.24
C ASN A 148 0.62 -23.60 -15.98
N GLU A 149 1.53 -22.85 -15.37
CA GLU A 149 2.26 -23.26 -14.16
C GLU A 149 1.43 -23.01 -12.89
N MET A 150 0.39 -22.18 -12.98
CA MET A 150 -0.58 -21.99 -11.89
C MET A 150 -1.60 -23.13 -11.90
N SER A 151 -1.22 -24.29 -11.38
CA SER A 151 -2.20 -25.33 -11.08
C SER A 151 -3.14 -24.80 -10.00
N GLY A 152 -4.30 -24.31 -10.41
CA GLY A 152 -5.32 -23.81 -9.48
C GLY A 152 -5.72 -24.87 -8.44
N LEU A 153 -6.47 -24.43 -7.43
CA LEU A 153 -6.94 -25.35 -6.40
C LEU A 153 -7.81 -26.46 -7.01
N SER A 154 -7.62 -27.69 -6.51
CA SER A 154 -8.47 -28.81 -6.91
C SER A 154 -9.94 -28.47 -6.66
N ARG A 155 -10.81 -28.75 -7.63
CA ARG A 155 -12.27 -28.61 -7.46
C ARG A 155 -12.81 -29.50 -6.33
N LYS A 156 -12.07 -30.53 -5.91
CA LYS A 156 -12.40 -31.35 -4.72
C LYS A 156 -12.13 -30.60 -3.41
N LEU A 157 -11.25 -29.59 -3.41
CA LEU A 157 -10.90 -28.79 -2.25
C LEU A 157 -11.78 -27.55 -2.15
N VAL A 158 -11.94 -26.81 -3.26
CA VAL A 158 -12.74 -25.59 -3.31
C VAL A 158 -13.57 -25.57 -4.59
N GLU A 159 -14.88 -25.43 -4.45
CA GLU A 159 -15.78 -25.06 -5.54
C GLU A 159 -16.64 -23.87 -5.10
N HIS A 160 -16.76 -22.85 -5.94
CA HIS A 160 -17.76 -21.81 -5.76
C HIS A 160 -19.02 -22.23 -6.51
N ARG A 161 -20.12 -22.42 -5.78
CA ARG A 161 -21.45 -22.57 -6.37
C ARG A 161 -22.15 -21.22 -6.34
N LEU A 162 -22.48 -20.68 -7.50
CA LEU A 162 -23.50 -19.64 -7.56
C LEU A 162 -24.88 -20.32 -7.49
N PRO A 163 -25.70 -20.05 -6.46
CA PRO A 163 -27.09 -20.46 -6.47
C PRO A 163 -27.83 -19.68 -7.57
N VAL A 164 -28.17 -20.37 -8.66
CA VAL A 164 -28.98 -19.82 -9.75
C VAL A 164 -30.41 -20.28 -9.59
N ARG A 165 -31.37 -19.37 -9.77
CA ARG A 165 -32.78 -19.74 -9.77
C ARG A 165 -33.09 -20.55 -11.04
N PRO A 166 -33.77 -21.70 -10.95
CA PRO A 166 -33.99 -22.60 -12.10
C PRO A 166 -34.85 -21.98 -13.21
N ASP A 167 -35.60 -20.91 -12.92
CA ASP A 167 -36.45 -20.19 -13.87
C ASP A 167 -35.70 -19.15 -14.73
N LYS A 168 -34.40 -18.93 -14.48
CA LYS A 168 -33.62 -17.90 -15.17
C LYS A 168 -32.72 -18.51 -16.24
N LYS A 169 -32.76 -17.91 -17.43
CA LYS A 169 -31.86 -18.25 -18.54
C LYS A 169 -30.57 -17.42 -18.44
N PRO A 170 -29.43 -17.96 -18.89
CA PRO A 170 -28.22 -17.16 -19.09
C PRO A 170 -28.52 -16.02 -20.07
N VAL A 171 -27.94 -14.84 -19.79
CA VAL A 171 -28.00 -13.65 -20.67
C VAL A 171 -26.76 -13.62 -21.54
#